data_AF-A0A934SNS6-F1
#
_entry.id   AF-A0A934SNS6-F1
#
_cell.length_a   1.000
_cell.length_b   1.000
_cell.length_c   1.000
_cell.angle_alpha   90.00
_cell.angle_beta   90.00
_cell.angle_gamma   90.00
#
_symmetry.space_group_name_H-M   'P 1'
#
loop_
_entity.id
_entity.type
_entity.pdbx_description
1 polymer ?
#
loop_
_entity_poly.entity_id
_entity_poly.type
_entity_poly.pdbx_seq_one_letter_code
_entity_poly.pdbx_strand_id
1 'polypeptide(L)'
;MRRLTLARQQMSIRMRRRDDEGVALLSALLFMVLVAGLSVVLLSVILSQAMPVYTAQKSTKTVYSAQAGLQAALGVVRSLSKTDITTGKITGLRANLPCTISGKVDGSDATSTYSVTMKYFMADPTGKDSTWQNANDMDCTGTVLPGTSQPLYALAQADGLGAAIPGMTDATIGDRHISAVYKFKVTNVNIAGGRIYDYGNTYCLQATSATVGSQITLKAPADCKSANDSTQLWVYDKDYEIKLASTLVAGQSPLCITSPTNTTNTAALAGSATLTACKSDASRWTQLWSWVGSNTWVGQNSTNTSNTNFCLSPGAIAAGSVLAVRDGCSGGFSPSTAVGAGAASALTFQMVNYKEFGRCADVTDQVVTSSFMISYPCKQDPTGTGTQLLWNHKWYYTEPVLPATSVADQAIYVYNGGTKTDSNKYCLTAPASSGKFVTFTLCSNPLATSQKWTRFLDTGTYSTSYVFVDKSTSRCLSVDATDTYTAGKWSKMIMAACNGGLEQKWNAPASYTDSDVSSYREYSK
;
A
#
# COMPACT_ATOMS: atom_id res chain seq x y z
N MET A 1 12.44 98.70 -17.15
CA MET A 1 13.26 98.00 -18.17
C MET A 1 12.43 96.82 -18.69
N ARG A 2 12.16 96.55 -19.96
CA ARG A 2 12.56 97.10 -21.25
C ARG A 2 11.50 96.65 -22.30
N ARG A 3 10.79 97.64 -22.86
CA ARG A 3 10.22 97.82 -24.22
C ARG A 3 9.62 96.65 -25.05
N LEU A 4 8.32 96.83 -25.35
CA LEU A 4 7.63 96.78 -26.65
C LEU A 4 8.50 96.70 -27.93
N THR A 5 8.06 95.88 -28.90
CA THR A 5 7.95 96.32 -30.31
C THR A 5 6.84 95.56 -31.03
N LEU A 6 5.86 96.34 -31.51
CA LEU A 6 4.75 95.96 -32.36
C LEU A 6 5.07 96.59 -33.73
N ALA A 7 5.06 95.83 -34.83
CA ALA A 7 5.17 96.40 -36.17
C ALA A 7 4.32 95.60 -37.16
N ARG A 8 3.20 96.21 -37.53
CA ARG A 8 2.37 95.94 -38.70
C ARG A 8 3.21 95.91 -39.98
N GLN A 9 2.93 94.96 -40.87
CA GLN A 9 2.92 95.25 -42.30
C GLN A 9 1.85 94.42 -43.01
N GLN A 10 0.64 94.99 -43.04
CA GLN A 10 -0.37 94.69 -44.06
C GLN A 10 0.05 95.37 -45.36
N MET A 11 0.33 94.60 -46.40
CA MET A 11 0.21 95.03 -47.80
C MET A 11 0.00 93.76 -48.64
N SER A 12 -1.25 93.36 -48.86
CA SER A 12 -1.92 93.58 -50.14
C SER A 12 -1.21 92.88 -51.31
N ILE A 13 -1.42 91.56 -51.44
CA ILE A 13 -1.37 90.90 -52.74
C ILE A 13 -2.83 90.66 -53.16
N ARG A 14 -3.29 91.55 -54.02
CA ARG A 14 -4.53 91.40 -54.80
C ARG A 14 -4.45 90.12 -55.62
N MET A 15 -5.51 89.32 -55.48
CA MET A 15 -6.20 88.58 -56.52
C MET A 15 -5.33 88.06 -57.69
N ARG A 16 -5.00 86.77 -57.63
CA ARG A 16 -5.45 85.87 -58.69
C ARG A 16 -6.47 84.93 -58.07
N ARG A 17 -7.73 85.39 -58.08
CA ARG A 17 -8.91 84.52 -57.99
C ARG A 17 -8.94 83.75 -59.33
N ARG A 18 -8.13 82.70 -59.41
CA ARG A 18 -8.33 81.60 -60.34
C ARG A 18 -9.31 80.67 -59.65
N ASP A 19 -10.34 80.28 -60.36
CA ASP A 19 -11.40 79.40 -59.87
C ASP A 19 -10.82 78.01 -59.53
N ASP A 20 -10.31 77.85 -58.31
CA ASP A 20 -9.94 76.55 -57.72
C ASP A 20 -11.18 75.82 -57.14
N GLU A 21 -12.41 76.29 -57.45
CA GLU A 21 -13.66 75.64 -57.02
C GLU A 21 -13.77 74.20 -57.52
N GLY A 22 -13.16 73.86 -58.67
CA GLY A 22 -13.12 72.48 -59.17
C GLY A 22 -12.00 71.62 -58.57
N VAL A 23 -10.81 72.20 -58.33
CA VAL A 23 -9.63 71.47 -57.84
C VAL A 23 -9.73 71.21 -56.33
N ALA A 24 -10.29 72.14 -55.56
CA ALA A 24 -10.57 71.96 -54.14
C ALA A 24 -11.62 70.86 -53.91
N LEU A 25 -12.62 70.75 -54.79
CA LEU A 25 -13.66 69.71 -54.69
C LEU A 25 -13.13 68.33 -55.12
N LEU A 26 -12.30 68.26 -56.17
CA LEU A 26 -11.62 67.02 -56.57
C LEU A 26 -10.59 66.53 -55.55
N SER A 27 -9.81 67.43 -54.94
CA SER A 27 -8.86 67.06 -53.89
C SER A 27 -9.56 66.65 -52.60
N ALA A 28 -10.67 67.30 -52.22
CA ALA A 28 -11.51 66.86 -51.11
C ALA A 28 -12.13 65.49 -51.34
N LEU A 29 -12.65 65.20 -52.56
CA LEU A 29 -13.17 63.88 -52.92
C LEU A 29 -12.08 62.81 -52.90
N LEU A 30 -10.89 63.10 -53.44
CA LEU A 30 -9.76 62.17 -53.42
C LEU A 30 -9.28 61.87 -51.99
N PHE A 31 -9.29 62.89 -51.12
CA PHE A 31 -8.96 62.73 -49.71
C PHE A 31 -10.03 61.92 -48.97
N MET A 32 -11.32 62.15 -49.22
CA MET A 32 -12.39 61.32 -48.66
C MET A 32 -12.28 59.86 -49.10
N VAL A 33 -11.98 59.61 -50.37
CA VAL A 33 -11.78 58.24 -50.90
C VAL A 33 -10.55 57.58 -50.27
N LEU A 34 -9.44 58.30 -50.11
CA LEU A 34 -8.24 57.79 -49.43
C LEU A 34 -8.51 57.47 -47.96
N VAL A 35 -9.17 58.37 -47.23
CA VAL A 35 -9.51 58.17 -45.80
C VAL A 35 -10.50 57.00 -45.65
N ALA A 36 -11.48 56.88 -46.53
CA ALA A 36 -12.41 55.75 -46.55
C ALA A 36 -11.68 54.43 -46.85
N GLY A 37 -10.78 54.42 -47.85
CA GLY A 37 -9.96 53.26 -48.18
C GLY A 37 -9.07 52.82 -47.02
N LEU A 38 -8.38 53.75 -46.35
CA LEU A 38 -7.55 53.46 -45.18
C LEU A 38 -8.38 52.93 -44.01
N SER A 39 -9.59 53.46 -43.81
CA SER A 39 -10.49 53.03 -42.74
C SER A 39 -10.96 51.58 -42.95
N VAL A 40 -11.27 51.20 -44.20
CA VAL A 40 -11.64 49.81 -44.55
C VAL A 40 -10.47 48.86 -44.31
N VAL A 41 -9.26 49.23 -44.73
CA VAL A 41 -8.07 48.39 -44.52
C VAL A 41 -7.77 48.22 -43.02
N LEU A 42 -7.82 49.30 -42.23
CA LEU A 42 -7.62 49.23 -40.78
C LEU A 42 -8.66 48.33 -40.10
N LEU A 43 -9.93 48.44 -40.50
CA LEU A 43 -10.99 47.59 -39.98
C LEU A 43 -10.75 46.10 -40.31
N SER A 44 -10.36 45.79 -41.56
CA SER A 44 -10.02 44.43 -41.96
C SER A 44 -8.85 43.86 -41.15
N VAL A 45 -7.82 44.67 -40.88
CA VAL A 45 -6.67 44.26 -40.06
C VAL A 45 -7.10 44.00 -38.62
N ILE A 46 -7.90 44.89 -38.02
CA ILE A 46 -8.41 44.71 -36.64
C ILE A 46 -9.26 43.44 -36.52
N LEU A 47 -10.18 43.21 -37.47
CA LEU A 47 -11.01 42.00 -37.48
C LEU A 47 -10.18 40.73 -37.66
N SER A 48 -9.13 40.77 -38.50
CA SER A 48 -8.23 39.63 -38.70
C SER A 48 -7.39 39.29 -37.46
N GLN A 49 -7.12 40.27 -36.59
CA GLN A 49 -6.34 40.07 -35.36
C GLN A 49 -7.22 39.76 -34.14
N ALA A 50 -8.48 40.19 -34.13
CA ALA A 50 -9.40 39.97 -33.02
C ALA A 50 -9.57 38.47 -32.68
N MET A 51 -9.76 37.63 -33.71
CA MET A 51 -10.02 36.19 -33.51
C MET A 51 -8.83 35.41 -32.94
N PRO A 52 -7.59 35.57 -33.48
CA PRO A 52 -6.40 35.00 -32.84
C PRO A 52 -6.20 35.47 -31.41
N VAL A 53 -6.46 36.75 -31.12
CA VAL A 53 -6.34 37.30 -29.75
C VAL A 53 -7.33 36.65 -28.79
N TYR A 54 -8.61 36.54 -29.16
CA TYR A 54 -9.61 35.86 -28.33
C TYR A 54 -9.27 34.38 -28.11
N THR A 55 -8.78 33.70 -29.14
CA THR A 55 -8.39 32.28 -29.06
C THR A 55 -7.17 32.10 -28.15
N ALA A 56 -6.17 32.97 -28.25
CA ALA A 56 -4.98 32.95 -27.41
C ALA A 56 -5.31 33.28 -25.94
N GLN A 57 -6.18 34.27 -25.72
CA GLN A 57 -6.67 34.62 -24.38
C GLN A 57 -7.44 33.45 -23.76
N LYS A 58 -8.36 32.84 -24.51
CA LYS A 58 -9.11 31.66 -24.04
C LYS A 58 -8.17 30.50 -23.74
N SER A 59 -7.25 30.16 -24.65
CA SER A 59 -6.27 29.09 -24.47
C SER A 59 -5.41 29.29 -23.21
N THR A 60 -5.01 30.53 -22.93
CA THR A 60 -4.25 30.87 -21.72
C THR A 60 -5.08 30.67 -20.46
N LYS A 61 -6.36 31.07 -20.46
CA LYS A 61 -7.25 30.86 -19.31
C LYS A 61 -7.54 29.39 -19.07
N THR A 62 -7.86 28.65 -20.14
CA THR A 62 -8.24 27.24 -20.05
C THR A 62 -7.06 26.36 -19.67
N VAL A 63 -5.82 26.66 -20.08
CA VAL A 63 -4.64 25.92 -19.59
C VAL A 63 -4.46 26.09 -18.07
N TYR A 64 -4.64 27.30 -17.53
CA TYR A 64 -4.60 27.52 -16.08
C TYR A 64 -5.76 26.83 -15.37
N SER A 65 -6.96 26.81 -15.96
CA SER A 65 -8.08 26.06 -15.42
C SER A 65 -7.82 24.55 -15.37
N ALA A 66 -7.25 23.97 -16.43
CA ALA A 66 -6.87 22.57 -16.45
C ALA A 66 -5.82 22.26 -15.36
N GLN A 67 -4.81 23.13 -15.19
CA GLN A 67 -3.80 22.99 -14.13
C GLN A 67 -4.42 23.07 -12.73
N ALA A 68 -5.31 24.03 -12.50
CA ALA A 68 -6.04 24.16 -11.24
C ALA A 68 -6.88 22.91 -10.96
N GLY A 69 -7.53 22.35 -11.99
CA GLY A 69 -8.24 21.08 -11.91
C GLY A 69 -7.33 19.93 -11.48
N LEU A 70 -6.17 19.76 -12.10
CA LEU A 70 -5.19 18.72 -11.69
C LEU A 70 -4.75 18.89 -10.24
N GLN A 71 -4.47 20.11 -9.80
CA GLN A 71 -4.08 20.39 -8.41
C GLN A 71 -5.22 20.10 -7.43
N ALA A 72 -6.44 20.51 -7.75
CA ALA A 72 -7.63 20.20 -6.96
C ALA A 72 -7.85 18.68 -6.88
N ALA A 73 -7.70 17.96 -7.99
CA ALA A 73 -7.87 16.52 -8.04
C ALA A 73 -6.85 15.78 -7.19
N LEU A 74 -5.57 16.14 -7.30
CA LEU A 74 -4.51 15.60 -6.45
C LEU A 74 -4.74 15.97 -4.98
N GLY A 75 -5.22 17.18 -4.69
CA GLY A 75 -5.59 17.62 -3.35
C GLY A 75 -6.66 16.74 -2.72
N VAL A 76 -7.75 16.48 -3.44
CA VAL A 76 -8.81 15.56 -3.00
C VAL A 76 -8.21 14.18 -2.74
N VAL A 77 -7.52 13.58 -3.73
CA VAL A 77 -6.91 12.24 -3.59
C VAL A 77 -5.97 12.15 -2.38
N ARG A 78 -5.15 13.17 -2.13
CA ARG A 78 -4.20 13.20 -0.99
C ARG A 78 -4.88 13.43 0.35
N SER A 79 -6.00 14.15 0.37
CA SER A 79 -6.78 14.41 1.58
C SER A 79 -7.65 13.22 2.00
N LEU A 80 -7.98 12.33 1.07
CA LEU A 80 -8.78 11.12 1.31
C LEU A 80 -8.02 10.16 2.18
N SER A 81 -8.20 10.33 3.49
CA SER A 81 -7.53 9.54 4.48
C SER A 81 -8.51 8.97 5.49
N LYS A 82 -8.15 7.82 6.03
CA LYS A 82 -8.80 7.21 7.17
C LYS A 82 -7.70 6.86 8.16
N THR A 83 -7.91 7.25 9.41
CA THR A 83 -7.11 6.72 10.50
C THR A 83 -7.53 5.27 10.67
N ASP A 84 -6.60 4.37 10.41
CA ASP A 84 -6.78 2.97 10.72
C ASP A 84 -6.91 2.85 12.25
N ILE A 85 -8.09 2.43 12.71
CA ILE A 85 -8.42 2.36 14.15
C ILE A 85 -7.54 1.35 14.90
N THR A 86 -6.86 0.48 14.15
CA THR A 86 -6.07 -0.65 14.64
C THR A 86 -4.61 -0.28 14.76
N THR A 87 -4.12 0.72 14.03
CA THR A 87 -2.70 1.10 14.03
C THR A 87 -2.48 2.59 14.26
N GLY A 88 -3.55 3.39 14.22
CA GLY A 88 -3.49 4.85 14.25
C GLY A 88 -2.81 5.46 13.04
N LYS A 89 -2.41 4.64 12.06
CA LYS A 89 -1.79 5.12 10.83
C LYS A 89 -2.86 5.75 9.96
N ILE A 90 -2.55 6.94 9.48
CA ILE A 90 -3.34 7.60 8.47
C ILE A 90 -3.05 6.88 7.14
N THR A 91 -4.06 6.18 6.63
CA THR A 91 -4.01 5.47 5.34
C THR A 91 -4.98 6.13 4.36
N GLY A 92 -4.81 5.90 3.06
CA GLY A 92 -5.73 6.42 2.05
C GLY A 92 -7.10 5.74 2.13
N LEU A 93 -8.19 6.50 1.97
CA LEU A 93 -9.55 5.95 1.93
C LEU A 93 -9.91 5.50 0.51
N ARG A 94 -9.53 4.27 0.16
CA ARG A 94 -9.69 3.67 -1.17
C ARG A 94 -11.10 3.76 -1.76
N ALA A 95 -12.13 3.52 -0.94
CA ALA A 95 -13.53 3.47 -1.39
C ALA A 95 -14.10 4.84 -1.80
N ASN A 96 -13.36 5.92 -1.57
CA ASN A 96 -13.79 7.28 -1.85
C ASN A 96 -12.93 7.97 -2.92
N LEU A 97 -12.05 7.24 -3.60
CA LEU A 97 -11.23 7.81 -4.67
C LEU A 97 -12.14 8.38 -5.77
N PRO A 98 -12.04 9.67 -6.13
CA PRO A 98 -13.00 10.34 -7.01
C PRO A 98 -12.78 9.94 -8.46
N CYS A 99 -13.84 9.71 -9.23
CA CYS A 99 -13.76 9.44 -10.66
C CYS A 99 -13.93 10.70 -11.51
N THR A 100 -14.66 11.67 -10.99
CA THR A 100 -14.84 12.98 -11.61
C THR A 100 -14.74 14.09 -10.57
N ILE A 101 -14.12 15.20 -10.94
CA ILE A 101 -13.98 16.39 -10.09
C ILE A 101 -14.16 17.61 -10.98
N SER A 102 -15.05 18.52 -10.59
CA SER A 102 -15.25 19.76 -11.32
C SER A 102 -15.29 20.94 -10.36
N GLY A 103 -15.00 22.12 -10.88
CA GLY A 103 -14.98 23.34 -10.09
C GLY A 103 -14.80 24.58 -10.95
N LYS A 104 -14.83 25.73 -10.27
CA LYS A 104 -14.59 27.03 -10.89
C LYS A 104 -13.22 27.54 -10.47
N VAL A 105 -12.56 28.26 -11.37
CA VAL A 105 -11.35 29.02 -11.03
C VAL A 105 -11.77 30.44 -10.72
N ASP A 106 -11.23 30.99 -9.63
CA ASP A 106 -11.54 32.36 -9.25
C ASP A 106 -10.97 33.34 -10.27
N GLY A 107 -11.76 34.34 -10.65
CA GLY A 107 -11.43 35.25 -11.74
C GLY A 107 -12.54 36.23 -12.07
N SER A 108 -12.18 37.36 -12.68
CA SER A 108 -13.10 38.48 -12.97
C SER A 108 -14.24 38.14 -13.93
N ASP A 109 -14.18 36.98 -14.62
CA ASP A 109 -15.17 36.55 -15.60
C ASP A 109 -16.09 35.42 -15.14
N ALA A 110 -15.91 34.87 -13.92
CA ALA A 110 -16.74 33.83 -13.26
C ALA A 110 -17.13 32.60 -14.11
N THR A 111 -16.53 32.42 -15.30
CA THR A 111 -16.93 31.46 -16.34
C THR A 111 -15.86 30.42 -16.62
N SER A 112 -14.63 30.64 -16.13
CA SER A 112 -13.54 29.67 -16.23
C SER A 112 -13.79 28.50 -15.27
N THR A 113 -13.93 27.30 -15.81
CA THR A 113 -14.17 26.08 -15.03
C THR A 113 -13.19 24.99 -15.41
N TYR A 114 -13.10 23.97 -14.56
CA TYR A 114 -12.36 22.75 -14.86
C TYR A 114 -13.24 21.53 -14.64
N SER A 115 -12.94 20.48 -15.41
CA SER A 115 -13.50 19.14 -15.22
C SER A 115 -12.38 18.13 -15.34
N VAL A 116 -12.19 17.31 -14.32
CA VAL A 116 -11.15 16.28 -14.25
C VAL A 116 -11.80 14.92 -14.23
N THR A 117 -11.37 14.06 -15.14
CA THR A 117 -11.66 12.63 -15.14
C THR A 117 -10.47 11.88 -14.57
N MET A 118 -10.72 11.00 -13.60
CA MET A 118 -9.71 10.16 -12.98
C MET A 118 -9.90 8.72 -13.45
N LYS A 119 -8.85 8.15 -14.04
CA LYS A 119 -8.77 6.72 -14.37
C LYS A 119 -7.77 6.03 -13.47
N TYR A 120 -7.99 4.78 -13.10
CA TYR A 120 -7.24 4.07 -12.08
C TYR A 120 -6.65 2.77 -12.63
N PHE A 121 -5.38 2.47 -12.31
CA PHE A 121 -4.66 1.36 -12.95
C PHE A 121 -3.83 0.54 -11.95
N MET A 122 -3.67 -0.76 -12.26
CA MET A 122 -2.69 -1.66 -11.62
C MET A 122 -1.29 -1.57 -12.24
N ALA A 123 -1.17 -1.00 -13.43
CA ALA A 123 0.09 -0.81 -14.14
C ALA A 123 0.26 0.66 -14.54
N ASP A 124 1.50 1.11 -14.74
CA ASP A 124 1.79 2.50 -15.11
C ASP A 124 1.16 2.83 -16.49
N PRO A 125 0.22 3.80 -16.57
CA PRO A 125 -0.44 4.17 -17.83
C PRO A 125 0.43 5.11 -18.70
N THR A 126 1.62 5.50 -18.25
CA THR A 126 2.52 6.39 -19.01
C THR A 126 2.84 5.81 -20.39
N GLY A 127 2.61 6.61 -21.44
CA GLY A 127 2.86 6.21 -22.83
C GLY A 127 1.85 5.23 -23.42
N LYS A 128 0.80 4.84 -22.68
CA LYS A 128 -0.27 3.97 -23.18
C LYS A 128 -1.32 4.78 -23.96
N ASP A 129 -1.91 4.17 -24.97
CA ASP A 129 -2.98 4.77 -25.78
C ASP A 129 -4.35 4.67 -25.10
N SER A 130 -5.37 5.33 -25.68
CA SER A 130 -6.72 5.35 -25.13
C SER A 130 -7.38 3.97 -25.10
N THR A 131 -7.08 3.11 -26.07
CA THR A 131 -7.60 1.73 -26.14
C THR A 131 -7.10 0.91 -24.96
N TRP A 132 -5.79 0.92 -24.70
CA TRP A 132 -5.19 0.23 -23.56
C TRP A 132 -5.71 0.81 -22.25
N GLN A 133 -5.77 2.14 -22.15
CA GLN A 133 -6.28 2.81 -20.95
C GLN A 133 -7.72 2.38 -20.66
N ASN A 134 -8.61 2.40 -21.65
CA ASN A 134 -10.00 2.00 -21.44
C ASN A 134 -10.14 0.52 -21.08
N ALA A 135 -9.26 -0.35 -21.58
CA ALA A 135 -9.30 -1.79 -21.29
C ALA A 135 -8.69 -2.17 -19.93
N ASN A 136 -7.85 -1.31 -19.35
CA ASN A 136 -7.12 -1.58 -18.09
C ASN A 136 -7.49 -0.62 -16.95
N ASP A 137 -8.40 0.32 -17.21
CA ASP A 137 -9.00 1.19 -16.21
C ASP A 137 -9.82 0.35 -15.23
N MET A 138 -9.81 0.73 -13.96
CA MET A 138 -10.69 0.14 -12.97
C MET A 138 -12.05 0.82 -13.03
N ASP A 139 -13.11 0.03 -13.20
CA ASP A 139 -14.47 0.55 -13.35
C ASP A 139 -14.88 1.45 -12.17
N CYS A 140 -15.13 2.71 -12.49
CA CYS A 140 -15.77 3.67 -11.61
C CYS A 140 -17.27 3.39 -11.49
N THR A 141 -17.77 3.24 -10.27
CA THR A 141 -19.21 3.12 -10.00
C THR A 141 -19.75 4.48 -9.55
N GLY A 142 -20.29 5.25 -10.49
CA GLY A 142 -20.75 6.63 -10.22
C GLY A 142 -19.58 7.61 -10.12
N THR A 143 -19.51 8.38 -9.03
CA THR A 143 -18.49 9.44 -8.83
C THR A 143 -17.23 8.97 -8.10
N VAL A 144 -17.17 7.71 -7.64
CA VAL A 144 -16.03 7.17 -6.91
C VAL A 144 -15.66 5.75 -7.38
N LEU A 145 -14.39 5.38 -7.16
CA LEU A 145 -13.90 4.04 -7.43
C LEU A 145 -14.43 3.08 -6.34
N PRO A 146 -15.08 1.96 -6.72
CA PRO A 146 -15.51 0.94 -5.78
C PRO A 146 -14.28 0.41 -5.03
N GLY A 147 -14.34 0.43 -3.70
CA GLY A 147 -13.20 0.11 -2.84
C GLY A 147 -12.85 -1.37 -2.78
N THR A 148 -12.90 -2.12 -3.87
CA THR A 148 -12.60 -3.56 -3.96
C THR A 148 -11.14 -3.82 -4.35
N SER A 149 -10.59 -3.01 -5.27
CA SER A 149 -9.21 -3.14 -5.80
C SER A 149 -8.38 -1.90 -5.47
N GLN A 150 -7.13 -2.09 -5.03
CA GLN A 150 -6.22 -0.99 -4.68
C GLN A 150 -5.45 -0.53 -5.94
N PRO A 151 -5.72 0.66 -6.49
CA PRO A 151 -4.94 1.16 -7.61
C PRO A 151 -3.51 1.49 -7.18
N LEU A 152 -2.58 1.29 -8.11
CA LEU A 152 -1.18 1.69 -7.98
C LEU A 152 -0.92 3.03 -8.67
N TYR A 153 -1.72 3.35 -9.70
CA TYR A 153 -1.62 4.58 -10.47
C TYR A 153 -3.01 5.19 -10.69
N ALA A 154 -3.05 6.51 -10.85
CA ALA A 154 -4.20 7.24 -11.37
C ALA A 154 -3.75 8.15 -12.52
N LEU A 155 -4.50 8.16 -13.62
CA LEU A 155 -4.37 9.15 -14.69
C LEU A 155 -5.44 10.22 -14.47
N ALA A 156 -5.00 11.43 -14.13
CA ALA A 156 -5.87 12.59 -14.07
C ALA A 156 -5.89 13.27 -15.45
N GLN A 157 -7.07 13.45 -16.02
CA GLN A 157 -7.29 14.12 -17.30
C GLN A 157 -8.15 15.36 -17.04
N ALA A 158 -7.55 16.53 -17.02
CA ALA A 158 -8.21 17.79 -16.72
C ALA A 158 -8.51 18.57 -18.00
N ASP A 159 -9.78 18.90 -18.17
CA ASP A 159 -10.29 19.80 -19.19
C ASP A 159 -10.45 21.19 -18.59
N GLY A 160 -9.79 22.18 -19.18
CA GLY A 160 -10.01 23.58 -18.87
C GLY A 160 -11.04 24.17 -19.82
N LEU A 161 -12.11 24.72 -19.27
CA LEU A 161 -13.26 25.21 -20.02
C LEU A 161 -13.44 26.71 -19.79
N GLY A 162 -13.82 27.43 -20.84
CA GLY A 162 -14.10 28.87 -20.77
C GLY A 162 -15.32 29.26 -21.59
N ALA A 163 -15.74 30.52 -21.48
CA ALA A 163 -16.83 31.05 -22.30
C ALA A 163 -16.53 30.91 -23.80
N ALA A 164 -17.59 30.69 -24.60
CA ALA A 164 -17.46 30.64 -26.06
C ALA A 164 -16.91 31.96 -26.62
N ILE A 165 -16.06 31.85 -27.64
CA ILE A 165 -15.52 33.03 -28.34
C ILE A 165 -16.66 33.67 -29.15
N PRO A 166 -16.93 34.98 -29.00
CA PRO A 166 -17.97 35.65 -29.77
C PRO A 166 -17.79 35.44 -31.28
N GLY A 167 -18.85 35.02 -31.97
CA GLY A 167 -18.82 34.76 -33.41
C GLY A 167 -18.32 33.37 -33.82
N MET A 168 -17.94 32.50 -32.87
CA MET A 168 -17.67 31.08 -33.14
C MET A 168 -18.87 30.21 -32.77
N THR A 169 -19.16 29.20 -33.60
CA THR A 169 -20.24 28.23 -33.38
C THR A 169 -19.83 27.11 -32.41
N ASP A 170 -18.54 26.78 -32.37
CA ASP A 170 -17.99 25.76 -31.48
C ASP A 170 -17.43 26.41 -30.21
N ALA A 171 -18.10 26.14 -29.09
CA ALA A 171 -17.73 26.66 -27.79
C ALA A 171 -16.41 26.08 -27.27
N THR A 172 -15.89 25.00 -27.85
CA THR A 172 -14.67 24.30 -27.40
C THR A 172 -13.38 24.84 -28.02
N ILE A 173 -13.47 25.67 -29.06
CA ILE A 173 -12.29 26.26 -29.70
C ILE A 173 -11.48 27.06 -28.66
N GLY A 174 -10.20 26.73 -28.51
CA GLY A 174 -9.32 27.34 -27.51
C GLY A 174 -9.43 26.75 -26.09
N ASP A 175 -10.18 25.67 -25.87
CA ASP A 175 -10.08 24.87 -24.66
C ASP A 175 -8.75 24.08 -24.66
N ARG A 176 -8.20 23.83 -23.47
CA ARG A 176 -6.93 23.13 -23.29
C ARG A 176 -7.11 21.98 -22.31
N HIS A 177 -6.40 20.89 -22.58
CA HIS A 177 -6.54 19.65 -21.81
C HIS A 177 -5.18 19.16 -21.36
N ILE A 178 -5.02 18.91 -20.05
CA ILE A 178 -3.77 18.47 -19.47
C ILE A 178 -4.00 17.16 -18.75
N SER A 179 -3.05 16.24 -18.87
CA SER A 179 -3.05 14.99 -18.12
C SER A 179 -1.79 14.84 -17.30
N ALA A 180 -1.90 14.13 -16.17
CA ALA A 180 -0.79 13.75 -15.32
C ALA A 180 -1.05 12.37 -14.72
N VAL A 181 0.01 11.63 -14.43
CA VAL A 181 -0.06 10.33 -13.76
C VAL A 181 0.34 10.51 -12.31
N TYR A 182 -0.51 10.08 -11.39
CA TYR A 182 -0.23 10.00 -9.97
C TYR A 182 0.06 8.55 -9.59
N LYS A 183 1.24 8.30 -9.01
CA LYS A 183 1.58 7.03 -8.40
C LYS A 183 1.17 7.07 -6.92
N PHE A 184 0.41 6.08 -6.48
CA PHE A 184 -0.01 5.99 -5.09
C PHE A 184 1.13 5.55 -4.19
N LYS A 185 1.19 6.15 -2.99
CA LYS A 185 1.94 5.59 -1.87
C LYS A 185 1.19 4.37 -1.36
N VAL A 186 1.48 3.20 -1.91
CA VAL A 186 0.93 1.95 -1.37
C VAL A 186 1.95 1.31 -0.46
N THR A 187 1.42 0.73 0.61
CA THR A 187 2.18 -0.22 1.40
C THR A 187 1.54 -1.57 1.23
N ASN A 188 2.36 -2.59 1.09
CA ASN A 188 1.90 -3.95 1.24
C ASN A 188 2.03 -4.42 2.69
N VAL A 189 2.33 -3.52 3.66
CA VAL A 189 2.43 -3.84 5.09
C VAL A 189 1.27 -4.76 5.43
N ASN A 190 1.61 -5.97 5.88
CA ASN A 190 0.63 -6.79 6.56
C ASN A 190 0.25 -5.99 7.82
N ILE A 191 -0.91 -5.33 7.81
CA ILE A 191 -1.35 -4.49 8.93
C ILE A 191 -1.49 -5.46 10.10
N ALA A 192 -0.53 -5.40 11.02
CA ALA A 192 -0.49 -6.28 12.16
C ALA A 192 -1.80 -6.08 12.95
N GLY A 193 -2.54 -7.16 13.16
CA GLY A 193 -3.86 -7.10 13.79
C GLY A 193 -4.73 -8.26 13.35
N GLY A 194 -4.51 -9.44 13.91
CA GLY A 194 -5.31 -10.63 13.66
C GLY A 194 -6.22 -10.97 14.83
N ARG A 195 -7.20 -11.84 14.60
CA ARG A 195 -8.00 -12.41 15.68
C ARG A 195 -7.32 -13.64 16.23
N ILE A 196 -7.41 -13.81 17.53
CA ILE A 196 -6.99 -15.04 18.20
C ILE A 196 -8.24 -15.82 18.54
N TYR A 197 -8.41 -16.98 17.91
CA TYR A 197 -9.49 -17.91 18.21
C TYR A 197 -9.04 -18.97 19.20
N ASP A 198 -9.98 -19.64 19.87
CA ASP A 198 -9.70 -20.95 20.46
C ASP A 198 -9.39 -21.98 19.35
N TYR A 199 -8.84 -23.13 19.70
CA TYR A 199 -8.41 -24.14 18.73
C TYR A 199 -9.57 -24.65 17.84
N GLY A 200 -10.80 -24.66 18.34
CA GLY A 200 -11.99 -25.06 17.60
C GLY A 200 -12.54 -23.99 16.66
N ASN A 201 -12.00 -22.76 16.69
CA ASN A 201 -12.58 -21.58 16.05
C ASN A 201 -14.04 -21.30 16.49
N THR A 202 -14.38 -21.68 17.72
CA THR A 202 -15.71 -21.53 18.33
C THR A 202 -15.85 -20.24 19.13
N TYR A 203 -14.76 -19.58 19.49
CA TYR A 203 -14.72 -18.30 20.18
C TYR A 203 -13.47 -17.51 19.79
N CYS A 204 -13.51 -16.18 19.89
CA CYS A 204 -12.33 -15.33 19.76
C CYS A 204 -12.05 -14.52 21.03
N LEU A 205 -10.80 -14.12 21.20
CA LEU A 205 -10.37 -13.21 22.26
C LEU A 205 -10.79 -11.78 21.95
N GLN A 206 -11.41 -11.14 22.93
CA GLN A 206 -11.77 -9.73 22.92
C GLN A 206 -11.39 -9.06 24.24
N ALA A 207 -10.71 -7.92 24.19
CA ALA A 207 -10.55 -7.06 25.35
C ALA A 207 -11.87 -6.35 25.69
N THR A 208 -12.24 -6.29 26.97
CA THR A 208 -13.46 -5.55 27.39
C THR A 208 -13.37 -4.06 27.05
N SER A 209 -12.18 -3.47 27.11
CA SER A 209 -11.87 -2.12 26.65
C SER A 209 -10.38 -1.97 26.31
N ALA A 210 -10.00 -0.92 25.58
CA ALA A 210 -8.61 -0.58 25.30
C ALA A 210 -7.97 0.24 26.45
N THR A 211 -8.09 -0.24 27.70
CA THR A 211 -7.54 0.43 28.89
C THR A 211 -6.76 -0.52 29.78
N VAL A 212 -5.85 0.02 30.60
CA VAL A 212 -5.08 -0.75 31.59
C VAL A 212 -6.04 -1.39 32.60
N GLY A 213 -5.77 -2.66 32.94
CA GLY A 213 -6.58 -3.48 33.83
C GLY A 213 -7.74 -4.19 33.13
N SER A 214 -8.00 -3.92 31.84
CA SER A 214 -9.09 -4.58 31.12
C SER A 214 -8.90 -6.09 31.09
N GLN A 215 -9.99 -6.81 31.35
CA GLN A 215 -10.06 -8.25 31.12
C GLN A 215 -10.10 -8.57 29.63
N ILE A 216 -9.75 -9.81 29.32
CA ILE A 216 -9.82 -10.39 27.98
C ILE A 216 -10.78 -11.57 28.07
N THR A 217 -11.82 -11.56 27.24
CA THR A 217 -12.92 -12.52 27.30
C THR A 217 -13.10 -13.26 25.98
N LEU A 218 -13.67 -14.47 26.03
CA LEU A 218 -14.10 -15.21 24.85
C LEU A 218 -15.45 -14.69 24.35
N LYS A 219 -15.54 -14.48 23.04
CA LYS A 219 -16.76 -14.06 22.35
C LYS A 219 -17.15 -15.07 21.30
N ALA A 220 -18.46 -15.24 21.08
CA ALA A 220 -18.98 -16.21 20.12
C ALA A 220 -18.58 -15.84 18.69
N PRO A 221 -18.53 -16.79 17.73
CA PRO A 221 -17.99 -16.53 16.40
C PRO A 221 -18.78 -15.49 15.62
N ALA A 222 -20.07 -15.32 15.92
CA ALA A 222 -20.91 -14.29 15.32
C ALA A 222 -20.42 -12.87 15.67
N ASP A 223 -19.90 -12.69 16.88
CA ASP A 223 -19.37 -11.41 17.37
C ASP A 223 -17.92 -11.17 16.90
N CYS A 224 -17.24 -12.24 16.46
CA CYS A 224 -15.86 -12.23 15.99
C CYS A 224 -15.69 -11.81 14.52
N LYS A 225 -16.65 -11.07 13.95
CA LYS A 225 -16.74 -10.80 12.49
C LYS A 225 -16.52 -9.35 12.10
N SER A 226 -16.70 -8.41 13.02
CA SER A 226 -16.54 -6.98 12.75
C SER A 226 -15.06 -6.64 12.60
N ALA A 227 -14.58 -6.43 11.35
CA ALA A 227 -13.23 -5.90 11.09
C ALA A 227 -12.98 -4.51 11.72
N ASN A 228 -14.04 -3.87 12.22
CA ASN A 228 -14.00 -2.59 12.91
C ASN A 228 -13.95 -2.73 14.44
N ASP A 229 -14.06 -3.94 15.00
CA ASP A 229 -13.91 -4.11 16.44
C ASP A 229 -12.43 -4.17 16.81
N SER A 230 -11.90 -2.99 17.09
CA SER A 230 -10.51 -2.75 17.45
C SER A 230 -10.09 -3.45 18.76
N THR A 231 -11.06 -3.96 19.57
CA THR A 231 -10.78 -4.71 20.81
C THR A 231 -10.54 -6.21 20.59
N GLN A 232 -10.74 -6.70 19.36
CA GLN A 232 -10.56 -8.11 18.97
C GLN A 232 -9.29 -8.36 18.15
N LEU A 233 -8.52 -7.31 17.86
CA LEU A 233 -7.35 -7.38 16.99
C LEU A 233 -6.06 -7.37 17.81
N TRP A 234 -5.23 -8.37 17.56
CA TRP A 234 -4.03 -8.66 18.33
C TRP A 234 -2.80 -8.65 17.43
N VAL A 235 -1.70 -8.14 17.96
CA VAL A 235 -0.39 -8.11 17.30
C VAL A 235 0.58 -8.93 18.11
N TYR A 236 1.23 -9.89 17.46
CA TYR A 236 2.32 -10.68 18.02
C TYR A 236 3.60 -10.38 17.25
N ASP A 237 4.46 -9.55 17.85
CA ASP A 237 5.63 -8.95 17.21
C ASP A 237 6.95 -9.49 17.80
N LYS A 238 8.09 -9.06 17.27
CA LYS A 238 9.46 -9.51 17.61
C LYS A 238 9.84 -9.40 19.09
N ASP A 239 9.07 -8.65 19.88
CA ASP A 239 9.29 -8.50 21.31
C ASP A 239 8.72 -9.67 22.14
N TYR A 240 8.09 -10.67 21.50
CA TYR A 240 7.37 -11.79 22.12
C TYR A 240 6.13 -11.38 22.93
N GLU A 241 5.65 -10.15 22.73
CA GLU A 241 4.46 -9.63 23.39
C GLU A 241 3.24 -9.75 22.48
N ILE A 242 2.09 -10.05 23.08
CA ILE A 242 0.79 -10.00 22.41
C ILE A 242 0.12 -8.67 22.78
N LYS A 243 0.08 -7.74 21.82
CA LYS A 243 -0.37 -6.36 21.99
C LYS A 243 -1.80 -6.21 21.47
N LEU A 244 -2.62 -5.40 22.14
CA LEU A 244 -3.90 -4.98 21.59
C LEU A 244 -3.63 -3.98 20.46
N ALA A 245 -4.01 -4.33 19.24
CA ALA A 245 -3.59 -3.60 18.05
C ALA A 245 -3.98 -2.12 18.14
N SER A 246 -5.23 -1.81 18.52
CA SER A 246 -5.77 -0.45 18.66
C SER A 246 -5.02 0.50 19.59
N THR A 247 -4.05 -0.01 20.37
CA THR A 247 -3.21 0.77 21.29
C THR A 247 -1.80 1.04 20.75
N LEU A 248 -1.48 0.54 19.54
CA LEU A 248 -0.21 0.77 18.84
C LEU A 248 -0.15 2.12 18.09
N VAL A 249 -1.14 2.98 18.33
CA VAL A 249 -1.22 4.33 17.77
C VAL A 249 -0.05 5.17 18.26
N ALA A 250 0.59 5.90 17.36
CA ALA A 250 1.67 6.81 17.73
C ALA A 250 1.22 7.81 18.81
N GLY A 251 2.00 7.94 19.88
CA GLY A 251 1.68 8.79 21.03
C GLY A 251 0.81 8.12 22.12
N GLN A 252 0.37 6.87 21.93
CA GLN A 252 -0.24 6.06 22.99
C GLN A 252 0.74 5.02 23.53
N SER A 253 0.54 4.62 24.78
CA SER A 253 1.26 3.48 25.37
C SER A 253 0.60 2.17 24.91
N PRO A 254 1.33 1.28 24.20
CA PRO A 254 0.83 -0.03 23.83
C PRO A 254 0.35 -0.82 25.05
N LEU A 255 -0.73 -1.57 24.89
CA LEU A 255 -1.25 -2.49 25.92
C LEU A 255 -0.97 -3.95 25.54
N CYS A 256 -0.43 -4.71 26.50
CA CYS A 256 0.01 -6.09 26.35
C CYS A 256 -0.81 -7.05 27.21
N ILE A 257 -1.06 -8.25 26.69
CA ILE A 257 -1.58 -9.37 27.49
C ILE A 257 -0.54 -9.69 28.58
N THR A 258 -0.95 -9.53 29.84
CA THR A 258 -0.05 -9.62 30.99
C THR A 258 -0.55 -10.68 31.97
N SER A 259 0.37 -11.54 32.42
CA SER A 259 0.10 -12.50 33.49
C SER A 259 -0.03 -11.81 34.86
N PRO A 260 -0.81 -12.38 35.79
CA PRO A 260 -0.79 -11.94 37.18
C PRO A 260 0.62 -12.05 37.80
N THR A 261 0.95 -11.09 38.67
CA THR A 261 2.18 -11.09 39.47
C THR A 261 1.86 -11.07 40.95
N ASN A 262 2.76 -11.62 41.77
CA ASN A 262 2.87 -11.23 43.18
C ASN A 262 4.20 -10.48 43.35
N THR A 263 4.29 -9.65 44.38
CA THR A 263 5.45 -8.80 44.65
C THR A 263 6.72 -9.59 45.03
N THR A 264 6.64 -10.92 45.13
CA THR A 264 7.71 -11.79 45.64
C THR A 264 8.28 -12.77 44.62
N ASN A 265 7.62 -13.01 43.47
CA ASN A 265 8.05 -14.00 42.48
C ASN A 265 8.65 -13.37 41.22
N THR A 266 9.67 -14.05 40.69
CA THR A 266 10.27 -13.79 39.37
C THR A 266 9.65 -14.65 38.26
N ALA A 267 8.41 -15.14 38.45
CA ALA A 267 7.72 -16.03 37.52
C ALA A 267 6.21 -15.72 37.45
N ALA A 268 5.59 -16.08 36.32
CA ALA A 268 4.17 -15.84 36.08
C ALA A 268 3.33 -16.60 37.11
N LEU A 269 2.16 -16.06 37.47
CA LEU A 269 1.21 -16.74 38.34
C LEU A 269 -0.01 -17.20 37.57
N ALA A 270 -0.61 -18.29 38.04
CA ALA A 270 -1.92 -18.70 37.55
C ALA A 270 -2.99 -17.66 37.96
N GLY A 271 -3.91 -17.36 37.05
CA GLY A 271 -4.99 -16.40 37.26
C GLY A 271 -5.41 -15.67 35.98
N SER A 272 -6.30 -14.69 36.08
CA SER A 272 -6.82 -13.99 34.90
C SER A 272 -5.76 -13.09 34.25
N ALA A 273 -5.57 -13.24 32.94
CA ALA A 273 -4.74 -12.33 32.17
C ALA A 273 -5.48 -10.99 31.96
N THR A 274 -4.74 -9.88 32.02
CA THR A 274 -5.29 -8.53 31.81
C THR A 274 -4.42 -7.73 30.87
N LEU A 275 -4.95 -6.63 30.33
CA LEU A 275 -4.17 -5.64 29.61
C LEU A 275 -3.42 -4.75 30.58
N THR A 276 -2.11 -4.61 30.39
CA THR A 276 -1.32 -3.56 31.07
C THR A 276 -0.40 -2.87 30.06
N ALA A 277 0.17 -1.72 30.41
CA ALA A 277 1.13 -1.07 29.53
C ALA A 277 2.30 -2.01 29.22
N CYS A 278 2.65 -2.15 27.94
CA CYS A 278 3.79 -2.96 27.51
C CYS A 278 5.08 -2.44 28.13
N LYS A 279 5.96 -3.35 28.55
CA LYS A 279 7.18 -3.06 29.29
C LYS A 279 8.40 -3.34 28.42
N SER A 280 9.40 -2.48 28.49
CA SER A 280 10.69 -2.69 27.81
C SER A 280 11.83 -3.07 28.75
N ASP A 281 11.59 -3.04 30.06
CA ASP A 281 12.58 -3.36 31.09
C ASP A 281 12.60 -4.85 31.47
N ALA A 282 13.50 -5.23 32.39
CA ALA A 282 13.66 -6.61 32.84
C ALA A 282 12.41 -7.20 33.52
N SER A 283 11.43 -6.40 33.93
CA SER A 283 10.15 -6.86 34.50
C SER A 283 9.11 -7.25 33.46
N ARG A 284 9.44 -7.14 32.17
CA ARG A 284 8.53 -7.47 31.05
C ARG A 284 8.21 -8.96 30.90
N TRP A 285 8.93 -9.84 31.60
CA TRP A 285 8.77 -11.30 31.48
C TRP A 285 7.32 -11.79 31.70
N THR A 286 6.50 -11.01 32.41
CA THR A 286 5.06 -11.27 32.60
C THR A 286 4.21 -11.11 31.34
N GLN A 287 4.78 -10.47 30.30
CA GLN A 287 4.17 -10.12 29.02
C GLN A 287 4.80 -10.89 27.85
N LEU A 288 5.81 -11.73 28.13
CA LEU A 288 6.53 -12.48 27.11
C LEU A 288 5.93 -13.87 26.93
N TRP A 289 5.56 -14.16 25.70
CA TRP A 289 4.79 -15.34 25.32
C TRP A 289 5.46 -16.02 24.12
N SER A 290 5.76 -17.31 24.21
CA SER A 290 6.32 -18.14 23.14
C SER A 290 5.29 -19.11 22.60
N TRP A 291 5.04 -19.11 21.30
CA TRP A 291 4.30 -20.20 20.67
C TRP A 291 5.19 -21.44 20.52
N VAL A 292 4.83 -22.59 21.09
CA VAL A 292 5.70 -23.79 21.09
C VAL A 292 5.18 -24.96 20.25
N GLY A 293 4.00 -24.82 19.62
CA GLY A 293 3.42 -25.84 18.74
C GLY A 293 2.39 -26.77 19.39
N SER A 294 2.14 -26.67 20.70
CA SER A 294 0.99 -27.28 21.38
C SER A 294 -0.31 -26.48 21.20
N ASN A 295 -0.38 -25.68 20.14
CA ASN A 295 -1.41 -24.69 19.89
C ASN A 295 -1.60 -23.69 21.03
N THR A 296 -0.57 -23.36 21.80
CA THR A 296 -0.68 -22.36 22.86
C THR A 296 0.59 -21.52 23.01
N TRP A 297 0.44 -20.40 23.73
CA TRP A 297 1.51 -19.53 24.14
C TRP A 297 1.97 -19.87 25.57
N VAL A 298 3.27 -20.07 25.71
CA VAL A 298 3.95 -20.37 26.97
C VAL A 298 4.66 -19.12 27.46
N GLY A 299 4.54 -18.78 28.74
CA GLY A 299 5.25 -17.66 29.34
C GLY A 299 6.76 -17.92 29.38
N GLN A 300 7.56 -16.86 29.23
CA GLN A 300 9.03 -16.95 29.29
C GLN A 300 9.56 -16.65 30.70
N ASN A 301 10.78 -17.12 31.00
CA ASN A 301 11.44 -16.80 32.27
C ASN A 301 11.96 -15.35 32.31
N SER A 302 12.32 -14.85 33.50
CA SER A 302 12.73 -13.45 33.70
C SER A 302 13.97 -13.03 32.91
N THR A 303 14.86 -13.97 32.60
CA THR A 303 16.07 -13.72 31.80
C THR A 303 15.84 -13.85 30.29
N ASN A 304 14.63 -14.21 29.85
CA ASN A 304 14.31 -14.51 28.45
C ASN A 304 15.29 -15.53 27.83
N THR A 305 15.55 -16.62 28.54
CA THR A 305 16.43 -17.70 28.09
C THR A 305 15.72 -19.05 28.03
N SER A 306 14.49 -19.17 28.54
CA SER A 306 13.71 -20.40 28.47
C SER A 306 12.22 -20.12 28.67
N ASN A 307 11.39 -21.13 28.35
CA ASN A 307 9.97 -21.12 28.65
C ASN A 307 9.72 -21.60 30.08
N THR A 308 8.60 -21.15 30.66
CA THR A 308 8.08 -21.62 31.95
C THR A 308 7.03 -22.72 31.74
N ASN A 309 6.45 -23.24 32.82
CA ASN A 309 5.28 -24.12 32.73
C ASN A 309 3.96 -23.36 32.61
N PHE A 310 3.99 -22.02 32.64
CA PHE A 310 2.78 -21.22 32.59
C PHE A 310 2.34 -20.98 31.15
N CYS A 311 1.06 -21.20 30.88
CA CYS A 311 0.49 -21.08 29.55
C CYS A 311 -0.71 -20.15 29.55
N LEU A 312 -0.87 -19.38 28.47
CA LEU A 312 -2.16 -18.79 28.16
C LEU A 312 -3.15 -19.93 27.93
N SER A 313 -4.34 -19.76 28.49
CA SER A 313 -5.43 -20.71 28.38
C SER A 313 -6.70 -19.92 28.13
N PRO A 314 -7.54 -20.32 27.16
CA PRO A 314 -8.85 -19.72 26.94
C PRO A 314 -9.78 -19.90 28.15
N GLY A 315 -9.36 -20.62 29.20
CA GLY A 315 -10.16 -20.90 30.37
C GLY A 315 -11.20 -21.97 30.04
N ALA A 316 -12.42 -21.81 30.58
CA ALA A 316 -13.55 -22.58 30.08
C ALA A 316 -13.89 -22.12 28.65
N ILE A 317 -14.13 -23.04 27.73
CA ILE A 317 -14.47 -22.71 26.34
C ILE A 317 -15.96 -22.34 26.25
N ALA A 318 -16.30 -21.14 26.72
CA ALA A 318 -17.65 -20.59 26.69
C ALA A 318 -17.62 -19.06 26.55
N ALA A 319 -18.65 -18.47 25.93
CA ALA A 319 -18.78 -17.02 25.82
C ALA A 319 -18.74 -16.35 27.20
N GLY A 320 -18.00 -15.25 27.30
CA GLY A 320 -17.79 -14.51 28.55
C GLY A 320 -16.68 -15.07 29.45
N SER A 321 -16.14 -16.25 29.15
CA SER A 321 -15.01 -16.80 29.91
C SER A 321 -13.78 -15.91 29.77
N VAL A 322 -13.04 -15.73 30.86
CA VAL A 322 -11.87 -14.85 30.92
C VAL A 322 -10.62 -15.63 30.52
N LEU A 323 -9.76 -15.02 29.69
CA LEU A 323 -8.44 -15.53 29.37
C LEU A 323 -7.64 -15.68 30.67
N ALA A 324 -7.07 -16.86 30.88
CA ALA A 324 -6.32 -17.18 32.08
C ALA A 324 -4.88 -17.57 31.73
N VAL A 325 -4.00 -17.39 32.71
CA VAL A 325 -2.69 -18.02 32.80
C VAL A 325 -2.84 -19.23 33.72
N ARG A 326 -2.32 -20.38 33.32
CA ARG A 326 -2.38 -21.62 34.11
C ARG A 326 -1.02 -22.26 34.21
N ASP A 327 -0.76 -22.93 35.33
CA ASP A 327 0.35 -23.89 35.42
C ASP A 327 -0.04 -25.15 34.64
N GLY A 328 0.79 -25.51 33.67
CA GLY A 328 0.48 -26.53 32.68
C GLY A 328 -0.31 -25.99 31.48
N CYS A 329 0.01 -26.54 30.31
CA CYS A 329 -0.52 -26.09 29.04
C CYS A 329 -1.74 -26.93 28.64
N SER A 330 -2.92 -26.36 28.84
CA SER A 330 -4.21 -26.98 28.47
C SER A 330 -5.13 -25.96 27.81
N GLY A 331 -5.89 -26.44 26.83
CA GLY A 331 -6.60 -25.58 25.87
C GLY A 331 -5.65 -25.05 24.81
N GLY A 332 -6.18 -24.87 23.60
CA GLY A 332 -5.41 -24.38 22.46
C GLY A 332 -6.07 -23.18 21.82
N PHE A 333 -5.29 -22.49 21.01
CA PHE A 333 -5.66 -21.34 20.21
C PHE A 333 -5.42 -21.63 18.73
N SER A 334 -6.04 -20.82 17.89
CA SER A 334 -5.88 -20.81 16.45
C SER A 334 -5.79 -19.34 16.02
N PRO A 335 -4.64 -18.68 16.22
CA PRO A 335 -4.46 -17.29 15.79
C PRO A 335 -4.63 -17.21 14.28
N SER A 336 -5.29 -16.16 13.79
CA SER A 336 -5.31 -15.88 12.35
C SER A 336 -3.91 -15.53 11.85
N THR A 337 -3.69 -15.65 10.55
CA THR A 337 -2.39 -15.36 9.94
C THR A 337 -1.97 -13.89 10.04
N ALA A 338 -2.88 -12.97 10.39
CA ALA A 338 -2.58 -11.55 10.54
C ALA A 338 -2.11 -11.16 11.96
N VAL A 339 -2.12 -12.10 12.92
CA VAL A 339 -1.68 -11.82 14.31
C VAL A 339 -0.19 -11.47 14.32
N GLY A 340 0.63 -12.18 13.55
CA GLY A 340 2.06 -11.90 13.41
C GLY A 340 2.96 -13.07 13.77
N ALA A 341 4.19 -13.02 13.26
CA ALA A 341 5.18 -14.09 13.35
C ALA A 341 5.99 -14.09 14.65
N GLY A 342 5.74 -13.15 15.58
CA GLY A 342 6.62 -12.96 16.73
C GLY A 342 8.04 -12.59 16.27
N ALA A 343 9.04 -13.23 16.87
CA ALA A 343 10.45 -13.02 16.52
C ALA A 343 10.95 -13.90 15.36
N ALA A 344 10.05 -14.67 14.72
CA ALA A 344 10.45 -15.57 13.64
C ALA A 344 10.99 -14.81 12.44
N SER A 345 12.16 -15.25 11.95
CA SER A 345 12.80 -14.66 10.78
C SER A 345 13.88 -15.60 10.24
N ALA A 346 14.54 -15.19 9.15
CA ALA A 346 15.72 -15.89 8.65
C ALA A 346 16.82 -16.05 9.73
N LEU A 347 16.95 -15.08 10.65
CA LEU A 347 17.95 -15.11 11.73
C LEU A 347 17.67 -16.19 12.77
N THR A 348 16.41 -16.59 12.94
CA THR A 348 16.01 -17.71 13.82
C THR A 348 15.88 -19.03 13.05
N PHE A 349 16.38 -19.09 11.81
CA PHE A 349 16.24 -20.23 10.90
C PHE A 349 14.78 -20.56 10.57
N GLN A 350 13.91 -19.56 10.48
CA GLN A 350 12.51 -19.74 10.12
C GLN A 350 12.20 -19.07 8.79
N MET A 351 11.25 -19.63 8.04
CA MET A 351 10.76 -19.07 6.78
C MET A 351 9.33 -18.56 6.98
N VAL A 352 9.18 -17.26 7.24
CA VAL A 352 7.88 -16.61 7.43
C VAL A 352 7.25 -16.32 6.06
N ASN A 353 6.00 -16.71 5.84
CA ASN A 353 5.28 -16.36 4.62
C ASN A 353 4.68 -14.95 4.74
N TYR A 354 4.80 -14.12 3.70
CA TYR A 354 4.35 -12.73 3.78
C TYR A 354 2.82 -12.59 3.78
N LYS A 355 2.12 -13.36 2.92
CA LYS A 355 0.65 -13.38 2.88
C LYS A 355 0.07 -13.92 4.18
N GLU A 356 0.74 -14.90 4.74
CA GLU A 356 0.37 -15.51 6.01
C GLU A 356 1.33 -15.10 7.13
N PHE A 357 1.44 -13.81 7.40
CA PHE A 357 2.49 -13.20 8.24
C PHE A 357 2.73 -13.84 9.62
N GLY A 358 1.73 -14.48 10.23
CA GLY A 358 1.86 -15.25 11.47
C GLY A 358 2.17 -16.73 11.28
N ARG A 359 2.59 -17.15 10.09
CA ARG A 359 2.87 -18.53 9.72
C ARG A 359 4.26 -18.69 9.13
N CYS A 360 4.88 -19.80 9.50
CA CYS A 360 6.20 -20.22 9.09
C CYS A 360 6.11 -21.57 8.38
N ALA A 361 7.07 -21.85 7.51
CA ALA A 361 7.26 -23.18 6.96
C ALA A 361 7.49 -24.20 8.09
N ASP A 362 6.76 -25.32 8.02
CA ASP A 362 6.80 -26.39 9.02
C ASP A 362 6.82 -27.76 8.34
N VAL A 363 7.69 -28.64 8.83
CA VAL A 363 7.64 -30.06 8.48
C VAL A 363 6.45 -30.70 9.18
N THR A 364 5.40 -30.95 8.38
CA THR A 364 4.09 -31.45 8.81
C THR A 364 4.22 -32.59 9.81
N ASP A 365 3.61 -32.41 10.98
CA ASP A 365 3.61 -33.37 12.10
C ASP A 365 4.98 -33.86 12.55
N GLN A 366 6.06 -33.14 12.22
CA GLN A 366 7.44 -33.56 12.45
C GLN A 366 7.80 -34.85 11.68
N VAL A 367 7.09 -35.12 10.58
CA VAL A 367 7.34 -36.28 9.71
C VAL A 367 8.00 -35.78 8.43
N VAL A 368 9.33 -35.91 8.35
CA VAL A 368 10.12 -35.42 7.20
C VAL A 368 9.72 -36.07 5.87
N THR A 369 9.12 -37.27 5.93
CA THR A 369 8.62 -38.01 4.76
C THR A 369 7.16 -37.69 4.42
N SER A 370 6.54 -36.68 5.06
CA SER A 370 5.17 -36.28 4.71
C SER A 370 5.09 -35.86 3.24
N SER A 371 3.96 -36.17 2.59
CA SER A 371 3.73 -35.91 1.17
C SER A 371 3.51 -34.43 0.83
N PHE A 372 3.45 -33.56 1.84
CA PHE A 372 3.39 -32.11 1.72
C PHE A 372 3.91 -31.45 3.00
N MET A 373 4.44 -30.23 2.86
CA MET A 373 4.78 -29.34 3.97
C MET A 373 3.65 -28.32 4.21
N ILE A 374 3.63 -27.68 5.37
CA ILE A 374 2.57 -26.72 5.74
C ILE A 374 3.14 -25.39 6.19
N SER A 375 2.28 -24.39 6.16
CA SER A 375 2.45 -23.07 6.77
C SER A 375 1.73 -23.09 8.12
N TYR A 376 2.48 -23.09 9.23
CA TYR A 376 1.98 -23.29 10.59
C TYR A 376 2.35 -22.09 11.48
N PRO A 377 1.58 -21.74 12.54
CA PRO A 377 1.97 -20.64 13.41
C PRO A 377 3.42 -20.71 13.88
N CYS A 378 4.15 -19.61 13.67
CA CYS A 378 5.58 -19.56 13.88
C CYS A 378 5.94 -19.91 15.33
N LYS A 379 6.62 -21.05 15.51
CA LYS A 379 7.18 -21.41 16.81
C LYS A 379 8.25 -20.41 17.25
N GLN A 380 8.44 -20.27 18.55
CA GLN A 380 9.25 -19.20 19.14
C GLN A 380 10.32 -19.81 20.04
N ASP A 381 11.46 -19.13 20.07
CA ASP A 381 12.56 -19.45 20.95
C ASP A 381 12.90 -18.20 21.77
N PRO A 382 12.70 -18.24 23.10
CA PRO A 382 13.04 -17.15 24.01
C PRO A 382 14.48 -16.64 23.85
N THR A 383 15.42 -17.54 23.55
CA THR A 383 16.84 -17.18 23.41
C THR A 383 17.14 -16.31 22.19
N GLY A 384 16.22 -16.26 21.22
CA GLY A 384 16.42 -15.56 19.94
C GLY A 384 17.46 -16.21 19.01
N THR A 385 18.08 -17.34 19.41
CA THR A 385 19.13 -18.02 18.65
C THR A 385 18.62 -19.17 17.77
N GLY A 386 17.34 -19.51 17.92
CA GLY A 386 16.73 -20.71 17.35
C GLY A 386 17.08 -21.99 18.10
N THR A 387 17.97 -22.00 19.10
CA THR A 387 18.34 -23.22 19.83
C THR A 387 17.14 -23.99 20.42
N GLN A 388 16.13 -23.31 20.98
CA GLN A 388 14.95 -23.97 21.57
C GLN A 388 13.80 -24.23 20.58
N LEU A 389 13.94 -23.82 19.32
CA LEU A 389 12.96 -24.20 18.30
C LEU A 389 13.03 -25.71 18.05
N LEU A 390 11.87 -26.32 17.87
CA LEU A 390 11.80 -27.68 17.34
C LEU A 390 12.37 -27.72 15.92
N TRP A 391 13.05 -28.81 15.58
CA TRP A 391 13.79 -28.93 14.32
C TRP A 391 12.89 -28.78 13.08
N ASN A 392 11.61 -29.13 13.19
CA ASN A 392 10.64 -29.07 12.10
C ASN A 392 10.31 -27.64 11.65
N HIS A 393 10.73 -26.63 12.42
CA HIS A 393 10.66 -25.20 12.11
C HIS A 393 12.02 -24.57 11.80
N LYS A 394 13.12 -25.34 11.84
CA LYS A 394 14.49 -24.88 11.54
C LYS A 394 14.86 -25.16 10.09
N TRP A 395 14.58 -24.21 9.22
CA TRP A 395 14.83 -24.27 7.79
C TRP A 395 16.07 -23.45 7.45
N TYR A 396 17.10 -24.14 6.98
CA TYR A 396 18.41 -23.56 6.70
C TYR A 396 18.55 -23.26 5.20
N TYR A 397 19.01 -22.05 4.91
CA TYR A 397 19.38 -21.57 3.58
C TYR A 397 20.27 -20.32 3.76
N THR A 398 20.83 -19.80 2.67
CA THR A 398 21.68 -18.60 2.65
C THR A 398 20.92 -17.43 2.03
N GLU A 399 20.77 -16.34 2.79
CA GLU A 399 20.29 -15.07 2.25
C GLU A 399 21.39 -14.39 1.40
N PRO A 400 21.04 -13.71 0.29
CA PRO A 400 22.00 -12.91 -0.48
C PRO A 400 22.66 -11.83 0.37
N VAL A 401 23.98 -11.72 0.27
CA VAL A 401 24.77 -10.66 0.91
C VAL A 401 24.86 -9.47 -0.05
N LEU A 402 24.47 -8.29 0.41
CA LEU A 402 24.54 -7.07 -0.40
C LEU A 402 25.97 -6.85 -0.95
N PRO A 403 26.11 -6.42 -2.22
CA PRO A 403 25.05 -5.92 -3.11
C PRO A 403 24.35 -7.01 -3.95
N ALA A 404 24.67 -8.29 -3.75
CA ALA A 404 24.02 -9.36 -4.50
C ALA A 404 22.53 -9.45 -4.13
N THR A 405 21.69 -9.59 -5.16
CA THR A 405 20.23 -9.69 -5.00
C THR A 405 19.74 -11.12 -5.06
N SER A 406 20.62 -12.10 -5.31
CA SER A 406 20.27 -13.51 -5.34
C SER A 406 21.43 -14.45 -4.97
N VAL A 407 21.06 -15.66 -4.55
CA VAL A 407 21.96 -16.81 -4.34
C VAL A 407 21.35 -18.01 -5.05
N ALA A 408 21.99 -18.42 -6.14
CA ALA A 408 21.53 -19.51 -7.02
C ALA A 408 22.00 -20.89 -6.54
N ASP A 409 21.30 -21.92 -7.02
CA ASP A 409 21.67 -23.34 -6.91
C ASP A 409 21.98 -23.84 -5.49
N GLN A 410 21.37 -23.24 -4.46
CA GLN A 410 21.52 -23.64 -3.07
C GLN A 410 20.43 -24.63 -2.62
N ALA A 411 20.66 -25.35 -1.52
CA ALA A 411 19.63 -26.12 -0.86
C ALA A 411 18.85 -25.27 0.16
N ILE A 412 17.56 -25.57 0.28
CA ILE A 412 16.78 -25.28 1.50
C ILE A 412 16.69 -26.61 2.24
N TYR A 413 17.06 -26.69 3.51
CA TYR A 413 17.15 -27.98 4.20
C TYR A 413 16.78 -27.92 5.69
N VAL A 414 16.50 -29.09 6.25
CA VAL A 414 16.27 -29.33 7.68
C VAL A 414 17.18 -30.46 8.16
N TYR A 415 17.38 -30.56 9.48
CA TYR A 415 18.01 -31.71 10.11
C TYR A 415 16.95 -32.54 10.82
N ASN A 416 16.65 -33.73 10.30
CA ASN A 416 15.66 -34.63 10.89
C ASN A 416 16.04 -34.97 12.34
N GLY A 417 15.10 -34.81 13.27
CA GLY A 417 15.36 -34.97 14.71
C GLY A 417 16.28 -33.92 15.33
N GLY A 418 16.76 -32.92 14.58
CA GLY A 418 17.63 -31.84 15.05
C GLY A 418 19.14 -32.16 15.05
N THR A 419 19.53 -33.38 14.71
CA THR A 419 20.94 -33.81 14.68
C THR A 419 21.64 -33.30 13.41
N LYS A 420 22.65 -32.44 13.57
CA LYS A 420 23.36 -31.77 12.46
C LYS A 420 24.39 -32.66 11.77
N THR A 421 23.94 -33.74 11.12
CA THR A 421 24.77 -34.66 10.31
C THR A 421 24.24 -34.75 8.88
N ASP A 422 25.10 -35.09 7.92
CA ASP A 422 24.68 -35.25 6.52
C ASP A 422 23.65 -36.36 6.32
N SER A 423 23.73 -37.44 7.10
CA SER A 423 22.74 -38.52 7.12
C SER A 423 21.35 -38.10 7.59
N ASN A 424 21.26 -36.99 8.33
CA ASN A 424 20.00 -36.40 8.81
C ASN A 424 19.63 -35.12 8.05
N LYS A 425 20.39 -34.75 7.01
CA LYS A 425 20.16 -33.52 6.27
C LYS A 425 19.18 -33.80 5.13
N TYR A 426 17.98 -33.26 5.25
CA TYR A 426 16.93 -33.41 4.23
C TYR A 426 16.74 -32.09 3.50
N CYS A 427 16.79 -32.14 2.19
CA CYS A 427 16.66 -30.99 1.30
C CYS A 427 15.21 -30.89 0.82
N LEU A 428 14.68 -29.67 0.79
CA LEU A 428 13.39 -29.37 0.18
C LEU A 428 13.50 -29.68 -1.30
N THR A 429 12.61 -30.54 -1.77
CA THR A 429 12.61 -31.08 -3.11
C THR A 429 11.36 -30.61 -3.82
N ALA A 430 11.56 -29.91 -4.94
CA ALA A 430 10.49 -29.59 -5.85
C ALA A 430 9.95 -30.88 -6.49
N PRO A 431 8.62 -31.02 -6.63
CA PRO A 431 8.06 -32.14 -7.35
C PRO A 431 8.44 -32.07 -8.84
N ALA A 432 8.26 -33.20 -9.55
CA ALA A 432 8.25 -33.19 -11.01
C ALA A 432 7.21 -32.18 -11.55
N SER A 433 7.30 -31.82 -12.83
CA SER A 433 6.49 -30.76 -13.45
C SER A 433 4.98 -30.87 -13.22
N SER A 434 4.44 -32.10 -13.11
CA SER A 434 3.02 -32.38 -12.83
C SER A 434 2.63 -32.35 -11.35
N GLY A 435 3.59 -32.37 -10.43
CA GLY A 435 3.31 -32.36 -9.00
C GLY A 435 3.09 -30.95 -8.44
N LYS A 436 2.36 -30.91 -7.32
CA LYS A 436 1.93 -29.67 -6.66
C LYS A 436 2.74 -29.37 -5.39
N PHE A 437 2.94 -30.37 -4.54
CA PHE A 437 3.51 -30.17 -3.20
C PHE A 437 5.01 -30.30 -3.18
N VAL A 438 5.66 -29.46 -2.37
CA VAL A 438 7.05 -29.64 -2.00
C VAL A 438 7.16 -30.66 -0.87
N THR A 439 8.21 -31.47 -0.91
CA THR A 439 8.50 -32.50 0.09
C THR A 439 9.96 -32.42 0.52
N PHE A 440 10.35 -33.19 1.52
CA PHE A 440 11.75 -33.36 1.87
C PHE A 440 12.24 -34.74 1.43
N THR A 441 13.43 -34.77 0.84
CA THR A 441 14.18 -36.01 0.61
C THR A 441 15.61 -35.83 1.14
N LEU A 442 16.33 -36.94 1.36
CA LEU A 442 17.73 -36.85 1.79
C LEU A 442 18.52 -35.98 0.80
N CYS A 443 19.33 -35.06 1.31
CA CYS A 443 20.15 -34.20 0.46
C CYS A 443 21.10 -35.07 -0.37
N SER A 444 21.10 -34.86 -1.68
CA SER A 444 22.05 -35.51 -2.58
C SER A 444 23.39 -34.76 -2.62
N ASN A 445 24.47 -35.49 -2.92
CA ASN A 445 25.79 -34.92 -3.13
C ASN A 445 26.40 -35.48 -4.42
N PRO A 446 26.45 -34.69 -5.52
CA PRO A 446 26.01 -33.29 -5.62
C PRO A 446 24.48 -33.14 -5.53
N LEU A 447 24.01 -31.92 -5.23
CA LEU A 447 22.57 -31.63 -5.17
C LEU A 447 21.89 -31.91 -6.53
N ALA A 448 20.80 -32.67 -6.48
CA ALA A 448 19.90 -32.90 -7.58
C ALA A 448 19.25 -31.57 -8.01
N THR A 449 18.89 -31.46 -9.29
CA THR A 449 18.28 -30.23 -9.83
C THR A 449 17.00 -29.84 -9.10
N SER A 450 16.18 -30.79 -8.65
CA SER A 450 14.96 -30.54 -7.86
C SER A 450 15.22 -30.10 -6.41
N GLN A 451 16.47 -30.19 -5.93
CA GLN A 451 16.90 -29.71 -4.61
C GLN A 451 17.64 -28.37 -4.68
N LYS A 452 17.75 -27.79 -5.88
CA LYS A 452 18.43 -26.51 -6.12
C LYS A 452 17.42 -25.38 -6.20
N TRP A 453 17.61 -24.39 -5.35
CA TRP A 453 16.77 -23.21 -5.22
C TRP A 453 17.60 -21.96 -5.46
N THR A 454 16.98 -20.96 -6.10
CA THR A 454 17.50 -19.61 -6.18
C THR A 454 16.70 -18.73 -5.22
N ARG A 455 17.38 -18.18 -4.22
CA ARG A 455 16.82 -17.17 -3.33
C ARG A 455 17.02 -15.80 -3.94
N PHE A 456 15.96 -15.03 -4.13
CA PHE A 456 16.03 -13.61 -4.49
C PHE A 456 15.68 -12.75 -3.27
N LEU A 457 16.47 -11.71 -2.99
CA LEU A 457 16.21 -10.67 -1.97
C LEU A 457 15.56 -9.45 -2.64
N ASP A 458 16.00 -8.24 -2.38
CA ASP A 458 15.53 -7.04 -3.07
C ASP A 458 16.15 -6.94 -4.47
N THR A 459 15.34 -7.12 -5.49
CA THR A 459 15.73 -7.04 -6.90
C THR A 459 15.46 -5.66 -7.51
N GLY A 460 15.00 -4.69 -6.70
CA GLY A 460 14.49 -3.39 -7.14
C GLY A 460 13.06 -3.45 -7.68
N THR A 461 12.46 -4.64 -7.82
CA THR A 461 11.06 -4.82 -8.23
C THR A 461 10.39 -5.85 -7.33
N TYR A 462 9.43 -5.42 -6.51
CA TYR A 462 8.85 -6.27 -5.48
C TYR A 462 8.24 -7.59 -6.01
N SER A 463 7.73 -7.60 -7.25
CA SER A 463 7.21 -8.82 -7.88
C SER A 463 8.27 -9.92 -8.06
N THR A 464 9.54 -9.58 -8.26
CA THR A 464 10.65 -10.55 -8.37
C THR A 464 11.47 -10.68 -7.09
N SER A 465 11.23 -9.81 -6.10
CA SER A 465 11.96 -9.82 -4.83
C SER A 465 11.46 -10.86 -3.84
N TYR A 466 12.29 -11.29 -2.90
CA TYR A 466 11.94 -12.11 -1.75
C TYR A 466 11.27 -13.47 -2.05
N VAL A 467 11.55 -14.07 -3.21
CA VAL A 467 11.03 -15.40 -3.61
C VAL A 467 12.11 -16.48 -3.53
N PHE A 468 11.67 -17.74 -3.51
CA PHE A 468 12.51 -18.91 -3.80
C PHE A 468 12.04 -19.55 -5.10
N VAL A 469 12.95 -19.73 -6.05
CA VAL A 469 12.67 -20.32 -7.38
C VAL A 469 13.39 -21.65 -7.51
N ASP A 470 12.65 -22.71 -7.80
CA ASP A 470 13.22 -24.04 -8.08
C ASP A 470 13.95 -24.05 -9.43
N LYS A 471 15.12 -24.69 -9.46
CA LYS A 471 15.92 -24.83 -10.68
C LYS A 471 15.29 -25.77 -11.71
N SER A 472 14.59 -26.82 -11.27
CA SER A 472 14.11 -27.87 -12.18
C SER A 472 12.92 -27.45 -13.03
N THR A 473 12.05 -26.59 -12.50
CA THR A 473 10.79 -26.17 -13.14
C THR A 473 10.68 -24.66 -13.32
N SER A 474 11.61 -23.87 -12.76
CA SER A 474 11.52 -22.39 -12.73
C SER A 474 10.23 -21.87 -12.09
N ARG A 475 9.66 -22.63 -11.16
CA ARG A 475 8.45 -22.28 -10.39
C ARG A 475 8.85 -21.70 -9.02
N CYS A 476 7.95 -20.93 -8.44
CA CYS A 476 8.16 -20.29 -7.14
C CYS A 476 7.57 -21.14 -6.01
N LEU A 477 8.26 -21.18 -4.87
CA LEU A 477 7.73 -21.71 -3.62
C LEU A 477 6.59 -20.81 -3.12
N SER A 478 5.43 -21.39 -2.82
CA SER A 478 4.22 -20.67 -2.46
C SER A 478 3.45 -21.39 -1.36
N VAL A 479 2.45 -20.72 -0.78
CA VAL A 479 1.40 -21.33 0.05
C VAL A 479 0.06 -21.33 -0.70
N ASP A 480 -0.79 -22.32 -0.43
CA ASP A 480 -2.14 -22.42 -0.97
C ASP A 480 -3.16 -22.45 0.19
N ALA A 481 -3.81 -21.32 0.45
CA ALA A 481 -4.81 -21.20 1.51
C ALA A 481 -6.13 -21.91 1.21
N THR A 482 -6.33 -22.38 -0.04
CA THR A 482 -7.52 -23.17 -0.41
C THR A 482 -7.32 -24.66 -0.18
N ASP A 483 -6.07 -25.10 -0.08
CA ASP A 483 -5.68 -26.49 0.12
C ASP A 483 -4.95 -26.63 1.47
N THR A 484 -5.72 -27.01 2.48
CA THR A 484 -5.28 -26.94 3.88
C THR A 484 -5.11 -28.32 4.50
N TYR A 485 -4.29 -28.38 5.54
CA TYR A 485 -4.16 -29.47 6.49
C TYR A 485 -5.07 -29.24 7.70
N THR A 486 -5.56 -30.34 8.29
CA THR A 486 -6.48 -30.37 9.44
C THR A 486 -7.72 -29.48 9.25
N ALA A 487 -8.57 -29.85 8.28
CA ALA A 487 -9.89 -29.25 8.06
C ALA A 487 -9.90 -27.71 8.00
N GLY A 488 -9.10 -27.09 7.12
CA GLY A 488 -9.17 -25.64 6.90
C GLY A 488 -8.16 -24.79 7.67
N LYS A 489 -7.27 -25.38 8.49
CA LYS A 489 -6.47 -24.59 9.43
C LYS A 489 -5.14 -24.11 8.85
N TRP A 490 -4.35 -25.02 8.29
CA TRP A 490 -2.95 -24.73 7.93
C TRP A 490 -2.76 -24.91 6.42
N SER A 491 -2.33 -23.87 5.73
CA SER A 491 -2.14 -23.91 4.28
C SER A 491 -1.01 -24.85 3.90
N LYS A 492 -1.16 -25.62 2.82
CA LYS A 492 -0.08 -26.45 2.30
C LYS A 492 0.90 -25.61 1.49
N MET A 493 2.17 -26.00 1.55
CA MET A 493 3.24 -25.43 0.74
C MET A 493 3.27 -26.11 -0.63
N ILE A 494 3.32 -25.31 -1.69
CA ILE A 494 3.17 -25.75 -3.07
C ILE A 494 4.22 -25.11 -3.98
N MET A 495 4.41 -25.68 -5.16
CA MET A 495 5.03 -25.00 -6.28
C MET A 495 3.96 -24.30 -7.12
N ALA A 496 4.20 -23.06 -7.52
CA ALA A 496 3.29 -22.30 -8.39
C ALA A 496 4.08 -21.54 -9.46
N ALA A 497 3.42 -21.16 -10.56
CA ALA A 497 4.03 -20.25 -11.52
C ALA A 497 4.41 -18.94 -10.81
N CYS A 498 5.61 -18.41 -11.05
CA CYS A 498 6.04 -17.17 -10.43
C CYS A 498 5.17 -16.01 -10.91
N ASN A 499 4.36 -15.44 -10.00
CA ASN A 499 3.41 -14.36 -10.29
C ASN A 499 3.75 -13.09 -9.49
N GLY A 500 4.72 -13.16 -8.57
CA GLY A 500 5.10 -12.07 -7.68
C GLY A 500 4.09 -11.76 -6.58
N GLY A 501 3.08 -12.59 -6.41
CA GLY A 501 2.07 -12.52 -5.37
C GLY A 501 2.66 -12.73 -3.98
N LEU A 502 1.94 -12.23 -2.97
CA LEU A 502 2.38 -12.24 -1.58
C LEU A 502 2.55 -13.66 -1.02
N GLU A 503 1.78 -14.64 -1.52
CA GLU A 503 1.92 -16.05 -1.13
C GLU A 503 3.29 -16.65 -1.49
N GLN A 504 4.02 -16.05 -2.44
CA GLN A 504 5.33 -16.53 -2.89
C GLN A 504 6.49 -15.85 -2.17
N LYS A 505 6.19 -14.87 -1.30
CA LYS A 505 7.19 -14.05 -0.61
C LYS A 505 7.50 -14.67 0.74
N TRP A 506 8.79 -14.88 0.99
CA TRP A 506 9.29 -15.51 2.21
C TRP A 506 10.32 -14.59 2.88
N ASN A 507 10.16 -14.35 4.18
CA ASN A 507 10.94 -13.41 4.98
C ASN A 507 11.07 -12.03 4.30
N ALA A 508 10.01 -11.60 3.61
CA ALA A 508 9.98 -10.31 2.94
C ALA A 508 9.69 -9.18 3.94
N PRO A 509 10.43 -8.07 3.90
CA PRO A 509 10.04 -6.87 4.62
C PRO A 509 8.78 -6.28 3.98
N ALA A 510 8.07 -5.46 4.75
CA ALA A 510 7.07 -4.63 4.15
C ALA A 510 7.72 -3.63 3.18
N SER A 511 7.16 -3.53 1.99
CA SER A 511 7.53 -2.58 0.96
C SER A 511 6.60 -1.38 1.00
N TYR A 512 7.18 -0.23 0.68
CA TYR A 512 6.46 1.01 0.44
C TYR A 512 6.86 1.49 -0.95
N THR A 513 5.89 1.74 -1.82
CA THR A 513 6.14 2.65 -2.95
C THR A 513 5.81 4.04 -2.47
N ASP A 514 6.65 5.04 -2.74
CA ASP A 514 6.29 6.42 -2.41
C ASP A 514 5.27 6.97 -3.41
N SER A 515 4.61 8.07 -3.04
CA SER A 515 3.74 8.79 -3.96
C SER A 515 4.56 9.69 -4.88
N ASP A 516 4.22 9.72 -6.17
CA ASP A 516 4.85 10.60 -7.15
C ASP A 516 3.81 11.15 -8.14
N VAL A 517 4.08 12.30 -8.74
CA VAL A 517 3.28 12.85 -9.85
C VAL A 517 4.21 13.05 -11.04
N SER A 518 3.92 12.38 -12.14
CA SER A 518 4.76 12.38 -13.34
C SER A 518 3.94 12.55 -14.62
N SER A 519 4.64 12.53 -15.76
CA SER A 519 4.03 12.39 -17.08
C SER A 519 3.04 13.50 -17.45
N TYR A 520 3.34 14.74 -17.04
CA TYR A 520 2.59 15.92 -17.44
C TYR A 520 2.62 16.10 -18.95
N ARG A 521 1.45 16.08 -19.58
CA ARG A 521 1.32 16.37 -21.00
C ARG A 521 0.01 17.05 -21.32
N GLU A 522 0.07 17.90 -22.32
CA GLU A 522 -1.11 18.41 -22.99
C GLU A 522 -1.61 17.38 -24.02
N TYR A 523 -2.92 17.25 -24.18
CA TYR A 523 -3.52 16.33 -25.15
C TYR A 523 -4.65 16.98 -25.93
N SER A 524 -4.92 16.47 -27.12
CA SER A 524 -6.10 16.81 -27.92
C SER A 524 -7.21 15.80 -27.64
N LYS A 525 -8.46 16.26 -27.54
CA LYS A 525 -9.64 15.39 -27.46
C LYS A 525 -10.08 14.89 -28.83
#